data_AF-A0A1D1VS08-F1
#
_entry.id   AF-A0A1D1VS08-F1
#
_cell.length_a   1.000
_cell.length_b   1.000
_cell.length_c   1.000
_cell.angle_alpha   90.00
_cell.angle_beta   90.00
_cell.angle_gamma   90.00
#
_symmetry.space_group_name_H-M   'P 1'
#
loop_
_entity.id
_entity.type
_entity.pdbx_description
1 polymer ?
#
loop_
_entity_poly.entity_id
_entity_poly.type
_entity_poly.pdbx_seq_one_letter_code
_entity_poly.pdbx_strand_id
1 'polypeptide(L)'
;MTEAFLGVAAHFADKKTHVRHHLYLSCVSFPPPHKAKNVYELFKLEKWGINPEKASVVMTDNASNMIAAFKLYDKKLVECVTEEDELQVIEEAMV
;
A
#
# COMPACT_ATOMS: atom_id res chain seq x y z
N MET A 1 -8.92 8.47 -23.43
CA MET A 1 -8.05 8.70 -22.25
C MET A 1 -8.67 7.86 -21.15
N THR A 2 -7.98 6.85 -20.65
CA THR A 2 -8.46 6.04 -19.52
C THR A 2 -8.19 6.82 -18.25
N GLU A 3 -9.23 7.05 -17.46
CA GLU A 3 -9.10 7.61 -16.11
C GLU A 3 -8.40 6.58 -15.22
N ALA A 4 -7.49 7.05 -14.36
CA ALA A 4 -6.81 6.22 -13.38
C ALA A 4 -7.17 6.70 -11.98
N PHE A 5 -7.23 5.77 -11.04
CA PHE A 5 -7.60 6.02 -9.65
C PHE A 5 -6.61 5.32 -8.73
N LEU A 6 -6.34 5.94 -7.59
CA LEU A 6 -5.58 5.33 -6.50
C LEU A 6 -6.54 4.97 -5.38
N GLY A 7 -6.79 3.67 -5.22
CA GLY A 7 -7.52 3.10 -4.09
C GLY A 7 -6.57 2.79 -2.94
N VAL A 8 -6.99 3.10 -1.71
CA VAL A 8 -6.24 2.78 -0.50
C VAL A 8 -7.16 2.06 0.49
N ALA A 9 -6.76 0.87 0.90
CA ALA A 9 -7.42 0.09 1.93
C ALA A 9 -6.44 -0.22 3.07
N ALA A 10 -6.93 -0.16 4.30
CA ALA A 10 -6.20 -0.58 5.48
C ALA A 10 -6.69 -1.95 5.95
N HIS A 11 -5.74 -2.81 6.29
CA HIS A 11 -6.00 -4.13 6.87
C HIS A 11 -5.31 -4.20 8.22
N PHE A 12 -6.03 -4.64 9.25
CA PHE A 12 -5.48 -4.80 10.60
C PHE A 12 -6.27 -5.85 11.39
N ALA A 13 -5.61 -6.50 12.34
CA ALA A 13 -6.26 -7.42 13.26
C ALA A 13 -6.56 -6.71 14.59
N ASP A 14 -7.78 -6.88 15.11
CA ASP A 14 -8.08 -6.48 16.48
C ASP A 14 -7.34 -7.40 17.45
N LYS A 15 -6.56 -6.81 18.36
CA LYS A 15 -5.70 -7.56 19.28
C LYS A 15 -6.46 -8.39 20.32
N LYS A 16 -7.71 -8.06 20.60
CA LYS A 16 -8.54 -8.73 21.61
C LYS A 16 -9.39 -9.83 20.97
N THR A 17 -9.99 -9.54 19.83
CA THR A 17 -10.92 -10.48 19.17
C THR A 17 -10.23 -11.37 18.14
N HIS A 18 -9.00 -11.03 17.73
CA HIS A 18 -8.26 -11.65 16.63
C HIS A 18 -9.01 -11.62 15.29
N VAL A 19 -10.01 -10.74 15.15
CA VAL A 19 -10.73 -10.55 13.90
C VAL A 19 -9.94 -9.60 13.00
N ARG A 20 -9.80 -9.96 11.73
CA ARG A 20 -9.22 -9.11 10.69
C ARG A 20 -10.27 -8.13 10.17
N HIS A 21 -9.93 -6.85 10.22
CA HIS A 21 -10.70 -5.75 9.65
C HIS A 21 -10.10 -5.31 8.31
N HIS A 22 -10.98 -4.86 7.42
CA HIS A 22 -10.63 -4.21 6.16
C HIS A 22 -11.43 -2.90 6.09
N LEU A 23 -10.77 -1.78 5.79
CA LEU A 23 -11.38 -0.47 5.72
C LEU A 23 -10.89 0.27 4.48
N TYR A 24 -11.80 0.73 3.63
CA TYR A 24 -11.47 1.63 2.54
C TYR A 24 -11.20 3.03 3.09
N LEU A 25 -9.97 3.52 2.90
CA LEU A 25 -9.54 4.83 3.38
C LEU A 25 -9.74 5.92 2.33
N SER A 26 -9.52 5.60 1.05
CA SER A 26 -9.74 6.55 -0.04
C SER A 26 -9.85 5.86 -1.40
N CYS A 27 -10.47 6.55 -2.34
CA CYS A 27 -10.36 6.30 -3.77
C CYS A 27 -10.32 7.67 -4.45
N VAL A 28 -9.19 8.05 -5.03
CA VAL A 28 -8.98 9.38 -5.59
C VAL A 28 -8.53 9.29 -7.05
N SER A 29 -8.95 10.26 -7.85
CA SER A 29 -8.45 10.40 -9.22
C SER A 29 -6.93 10.56 -9.21
N PHE A 30 -6.25 9.79 -10.05
CA PHE A 30 -4.81 9.82 -10.23
C PHE A 30 -4.49 10.21 -11.68
N PRO A 31 -4.52 11.51 -12.01
CA PRO A 31 -4.29 11.94 -13.39
C PRO A 31 -2.80 11.80 -13.77
N PRO A 32 -2.49 11.62 -15.07
CA PRO A 32 -1.12 11.66 -15.56
C PRO A 32 -0.40 12.96 -15.19
N PRO A 33 0.92 12.93 -14.93
CA PRO A 33 1.79 11.75 -15.06
C PRO A 33 1.81 10.90 -13.79
N HIS A 34 1.76 9.57 -13.94
CA HIS A 34 1.75 8.60 -12.83
C HIS A 34 3.14 8.39 -12.23
N LYS A 35 3.84 9.46 -11.84
CA LYS A 35 5.19 9.39 -11.26
C LYS A 35 5.13 8.92 -9.81
N ALA A 36 6.14 8.19 -9.38
CA ALA A 36 6.30 7.72 -7.98
C ALA A 36 6.06 8.82 -6.92
N LYS A 37 6.63 10.01 -7.11
CA LYS A 37 6.41 11.14 -6.19
C LYS A 37 4.92 11.52 -6.07
N ASN A 38 4.17 11.47 -7.17
CA ASN A 38 2.74 11.81 -7.16
C ASN A 38 1.91 10.74 -6.43
N VAL A 39 2.27 9.46 -6.59
CA VAL A 39 1.67 8.37 -5.80
C VAL A 39 1.91 8.61 -4.31
N TYR A 40 3.15 8.91 -3.91
CA TYR A 40 3.49 9.18 -2.52
C TYR A 40 2.80 10.43 -1.95
N GLU A 41 2.63 11.48 -2.74
CA GLU A 41 1.88 12.66 -2.27
C GLU A 41 0.39 12.37 -2.04
N LEU A 42 -0.19 11.46 -2.83
CA LEU A 42 -1.57 11.00 -2.64
C LEU A 42 -1.67 10.06 -1.44
N PHE A 43 -0.72 9.14 -1.29
CA PHE A 43 -0.60 8.19 -0.19
C PHE A 43 0.15 8.80 1.01
N LYS A 44 -0.60 9.42 1.94
CA LYS A 44 -0.04 9.87 3.22
C LYS A 44 -0.92 9.38 4.35
N LEU A 45 -0.38 8.50 5.18
CA LEU A 45 -1.09 7.89 6.31
C LEU A 45 -1.65 8.95 7.27
N GLU A 46 -0.95 10.07 7.40
CA GLU A 46 -1.34 11.21 8.23
C GLU A 46 -2.67 11.83 7.79
N LYS A 47 -3.05 11.72 6.50
CA LYS A 47 -4.37 12.20 6.01
C LYS A 47 -5.53 11.44 6.66
N TRP A 48 -5.30 10.21 7.11
CA TRP A 48 -6.27 9.38 7.80
C TRP A 48 -6.01 9.33 9.31
N GLY A 49 -5.13 10.17 9.85
CA GLY A 49 -4.76 10.17 11.26
C GLY A 49 -3.96 8.94 11.70
N ILE A 50 -3.37 8.20 10.75
CA ILE A 50 -2.58 7.01 11.03
C ILE A 50 -1.12 7.42 11.22
N ASN A 51 -0.53 7.06 12.37
CA ASN A 51 0.91 7.23 12.58
C ASN A 51 1.67 6.27 11.63
N PRO A 52 2.58 6.75 10.78
CA PRO A 52 3.38 5.91 9.88
C PRO A 52 4.10 4.76 10.58
N GLU A 53 4.56 4.94 11.82
CA GLU A 53 5.23 3.90 12.61
C GLU A 53 4.31 2.72 12.99
N LYS A 54 3.00 2.86 12.81
CA LYS A 54 2.01 1.79 13.02
C LYS A 54 1.70 1.00 11.75
N ALA A 55 2.16 1.45 10.59
CA ALA A 55 2.03 0.71 9.34
C ALA A 55 3.23 -0.22 9.17
N SER A 56 2.98 -1.53 9.27
CA SER A 56 4.02 -2.54 9.11
C SER A 56 4.32 -2.83 7.64
N VAL A 57 3.28 -2.89 6.80
CA VAL A 57 3.41 -3.32 5.41
C VAL A 57 2.54 -2.45 4.51
N VAL A 58 3.08 -2.08 3.35
CA VAL A 58 2.27 -1.65 2.19
C VAL A 58 2.30 -2.73 1.14
N MET A 59 1.11 -3.11 0.68
CA MET A 59 0.89 -4.05 -0.41
C MET A 59 0.49 -3.27 -1.66
N THR A 60 1.15 -3.56 -2.79
CA THR A 60 0.94 -2.85 -4.06
C THR A 60 1.11 -3.79 -5.24
N ASP A 61 0.68 -3.38 -6.44
CA ASP A 61 1.06 -4.04 -7.68
C ASP A 61 2.58 -3.90 -7.96
N ASN A 62 3.08 -4.66 -8.94
CA ASN A 62 4.47 -4.60 -9.40
C ASN A 62 4.75 -3.41 -10.36
N ALA A 63 3.91 -2.36 -10.37
CA ALA A 63 4.18 -1.22 -11.23
C ALA A 63 5.38 -0.42 -10.72
N SER A 64 6.33 -0.12 -11.60
CA SER A 64 7.61 0.52 -11.24
C SER A 64 7.45 1.83 -10.47
N ASN A 65 6.44 2.64 -10.80
CA ASN A 65 6.16 3.89 -10.09
C ASN A 65 5.55 3.66 -8.69
N MET A 66 4.78 2.59 -8.49
CA MET A 66 4.24 2.23 -7.19
C MET A 66 5.34 1.72 -6.26
N ILE A 67 6.17 0.80 -6.76
CA ILE A 67 7.35 0.31 -6.03
C ILE A 67 8.27 1.47 -5.66
N ALA A 68 8.58 2.35 -6.61
CA ALA A 68 9.42 3.52 -6.34
C ALA A 68 8.79 4.46 -5.31
N ALA A 69 7.46 4.62 -5.30
CA ALA A 69 6.77 5.45 -4.30
C ALA A 69 6.97 4.93 -2.88
N PHE A 70 6.80 3.62 -2.67
CA PHE A 70 6.80 3.04 -1.33
C PHE A 70 8.18 2.56 -0.85
N LYS A 71 9.08 2.15 -1.75
CA LYS A 71 10.45 1.75 -1.38
C LYS A 71 11.42 2.93 -1.25
N LEU A 72 11.25 4.01 -2.01
CA LEU A 72 12.23 5.11 -2.04
C LEU A 72 11.86 6.32 -1.20
N TYR A 73 10.56 6.61 -1.02
CA TYR A 73 10.12 7.85 -0.37
C TYR A 73 9.67 7.67 1.07
N ASP A 74 9.21 6.48 1.47
CA ASP A 74 8.82 6.21 2.85
C ASP A 74 9.88 5.38 3.59
N LYS A 75 10.86 6.06 4.19
CA LYS A 75 11.90 5.40 4.99
C LYS A 75 11.38 4.81 6.31
N LYS A 76 10.13 5.10 6.69
CA LYS A 76 9.51 4.60 7.93
C LYS A 76 8.70 3.34 7.68
N LEU A 77 8.37 3.05 6.42
CA LEU A 77 7.73 1.82 6.01
C LEU A 77 8.70 0.65 6.26
N VAL A 78 8.25 -0.30 7.07
CA VAL A 78 9.05 -1.47 7.42
C VAL A 78 9.19 -2.40 6.21
N GLU A 79 8.12 -2.54 5.42
CA GLU A 79 8.10 -3.46 4.30
C GLU A 79 7.14 -3.01 3.17
N CYS A 80 7.56 -3.20 1.93
CA CYS A 80 6.73 -3.02 0.74
C CYS A 80 6.69 -4.35 -0.01
N VAL A 81 5.51 -4.96 -0.06
CA VAL A 81 5.26 -6.26 -0.69
C VAL A 81 4.49 -6.04 -1.99
N THR A 82 4.95 -6.66 -3.06
CA THR A 82 4.23 -6.67 -4.34
C THR A 82 3.35 -7.92 -4.46
N GLU A 83 2.36 -7.89 -5.34
CA GLU A 83 1.57 -9.09 -5.66
C GLU A 83 2.44 -10.29 -6.10
N GLU A 84 3.56 -10.05 -6.78
CA GLU A 84 4.52 -11.10 -7.16
C GLU A 84 5.22 -11.71 -5.93
N ASP A 85 5.61 -10.87 -4.96
CA ASP A 85 6.24 -11.33 -3.71
C ASP A 85 5.27 -12.21 -2.90
N GLU A 86 3.97 -11.85 -2.86
CA GLU A 86 2.95 -12.64 -2.16
C GLU A 86 2.74 -14.02 -2.81
N LEU A 87 2.69 -14.08 -4.14
CA LEU A 87 2.56 -15.34 -4.88
C LEU A 87 3.73 -16.28 -4.61
N GLN A 88 4.96 -15.75 -4.56
CA GLN A 88 6.14 -16.55 -4.28
C GLN A 88 6.11 -17.17 -2.88
N VAL A 89 5.69 -16.42 -1.85
CA VAL A 89 5.57 -16.94 -0.47
C VAL A 89 4.54 -18.06 -0.38
N ILE A 90 3.42 -17.95 -1.11
CA ILE A 90 2.40 -19.00 -1.15
C ILE A 90 2.95 -20.26 -1.82
N GLU A 91 3.67 -20.11 -2.95
CA GLU A 91 4.30 -21.24 -3.62
C GLU A 91 5.33 -21.94 -2.72
N GLU A 92 6.18 -21.19 -2.02
CA GLU A 92 7.18 -21.72 -1.10
C GLU A 92 6.54 -22.42 0.12
N ALA A 93 5.39 -21.95 0.61
CA ALA A 93 4.68 -22.57 1.72
C ALA A 93 3.93 -23.87 1.35
N MET A 94 3.79 -24.15 0.06
CA MET A 94 3.13 -25.35 -0.48
C MET A 94 4.11 -26.50 -0.79
N VAL A 95 5.43 -26.28 -0.63
CA VAL A 95 6.51 -27.27 -0.82
C VAL A 95 6.90 -27.92 0.51
#